data_AF-A0A3R7PEJ5-F1
#
_entry.id   AF-A0A3R7PEJ5-F1
#
_cell.length_a   1.000
_cell.length_b   1.000
_cell.length_c   1.000
_cell.angle_alpha   90.00
_cell.angle_beta   90.00
_cell.angle_gamma   90.00
#
_symmetry.space_group_name_H-M   'P 1'
#
loop_
_entity.id
_entity.type
_entity.pdbx_description
1 polymer ?
#
loop_
_entity_poly.entity_id
_entity_poly.type
_entity_poly.pdbx_seq_one_letter_code
_entity_poly.pdbx_strand_id
1 'polypeptide(L)'
;MSEEDVPLHLLNQGEEKCLAVVSGSTPADAVIGLASPNDSKEQQWIGSGGQWRWCADPSYCLAPAAGNQVGLAESSSSSALWTKDDEGRLVTGSKALTVPRVKDKSRLVLRPIHNGINQKWWTDVELRDSLMAVERASYPLGSGDVTTYKHEIARGFVNQMTPLTEPLPFPRGVGRFPGVVDPETPRISRTLTLDLSALGQADNLRMVTPRDWQATDLYAAAGDVFQVVLPDTLSPQRAGQITVRVGAHCDKLRPGVGTVKKKGFKRMPIVSEAFRLSPGINSLRSQYGGNLIFCYQKGEFFTAEVTVTNVVKAPYFKRGETTADEWEVSKHLDAPHAVLESERVVIVSRNKENARIPFPEELMSRYEEVVDHLNDLAGFSDDDPPPRGKYWLINDLQVSRGSAHAGFPAMFTQSIRNLAVANTPYHWGVWHELGHNYQQARFWSHTFGSESTVNLFALYIQEKLFNRDRLKNSKCYLDTAKAVDQGLAFKDGNCWQRLVFLMEIKHAFPEHGWEMFRQLNRTTRALPHDEAQHLSSDRKLQVDYVYKNLSKTVNQDLILTFQRWGLNVSQKAQEEVQSLGLEKAPADLSVRE
;
A
#
# COMPACT_ATOMS: atom_id res chain seq x y z
N MET A 1 45.28 -19.96 -6.86
CA MET A 1 44.60 -18.90 -6.09
C MET A 1 43.48 -19.60 -5.35
N SER A 2 43.59 -19.75 -4.03
CA SER A 2 42.59 -20.42 -3.20
C SER A 2 41.26 -19.64 -3.24
N GLU A 3 40.14 -20.36 -3.29
CA GLU A 3 38.76 -19.84 -3.34
C GLU A 3 38.29 -19.08 -2.07
N GLU A 4 39.18 -18.73 -1.14
CA GLU A 4 38.81 -18.45 0.26
C GLU A 4 38.49 -16.99 0.63
N ASP A 5 38.47 -16.02 -0.30
CA ASP A 5 38.26 -14.60 0.03
C ASP A 5 37.25 -13.88 -0.90
N VAL A 6 36.13 -14.52 -1.24
CA VAL A 6 35.09 -13.88 -2.07
C VAL A 6 34.02 -13.22 -1.19
N PRO A 7 33.81 -11.90 -1.30
CA PRO A 7 32.68 -11.21 -0.68
C PRO A 7 31.35 -11.81 -1.12
N LEU A 8 30.45 -12.06 -0.18
CA LEU A 8 29.13 -12.61 -0.46
C LEU A 8 28.04 -11.98 0.42
N HIS A 9 26.80 -12.09 -0.04
CA HIS A 9 25.63 -11.65 0.72
C HIS A 9 24.94 -12.84 1.41
N LEU A 10 24.44 -12.61 2.62
CA LEU A 10 23.63 -13.58 3.36
C LEU A 10 22.17 -13.11 3.40
N LEU A 11 21.32 -13.71 2.58
CA LEU A 11 19.92 -13.30 2.39
C LEU A 11 18.96 -14.17 3.21
N ASN A 12 18.15 -13.56 4.08
CA ASN A 12 17.15 -14.31 4.84
C ASN A 12 15.98 -14.77 3.95
N GLN A 13 15.65 -16.06 4.00
CA GLN A 13 14.58 -16.64 3.18
C GLN A 13 13.18 -16.17 3.56
N GLY A 14 12.97 -15.77 4.81
CA GLY A 14 11.66 -15.36 5.33
C GLY A 14 11.38 -13.86 5.16
N GLU A 15 12.43 -13.04 5.26
CA GLU A 15 12.31 -11.58 5.22
C GLU A 15 12.68 -10.97 3.87
N GLU A 16 13.34 -11.73 2.98
CA GLU A 16 13.75 -11.22 1.67
C GLU A 16 14.72 -10.02 1.80
N LYS A 17 15.64 -10.09 2.77
CA LYS A 17 16.59 -9.03 3.15
C LYS A 17 17.97 -9.58 3.51
N CYS A 18 19.02 -8.78 3.29
CA CYS A 18 20.40 -9.17 3.57
C CYS A 18 20.77 -8.91 5.02
N LEU A 19 21.61 -9.79 5.57
CA LEU A 19 22.38 -9.55 6.79
C LEU A 19 23.27 -8.33 6.57
N ALA A 20 23.14 -7.33 7.43
CA ALA A 20 23.91 -6.09 7.29
C ALA A 20 24.29 -5.50 8.63
N VAL A 21 25.37 -4.72 8.64
CA VAL A 21 25.59 -3.70 9.66
C VAL A 21 24.71 -2.50 9.31
N VAL A 22 23.63 -2.30 10.07
CA VAL A 22 22.60 -1.28 9.74
C VAL A 22 22.87 0.08 10.39
N SER A 23 23.76 0.12 11.39
CA SER A 23 24.29 1.34 12.02
C SER A 23 25.54 1.00 12.84
N GLY A 24 26.37 2.00 13.13
CA GLY A 24 27.65 1.83 13.82
C GLY A 24 28.71 1.19 12.93
N SER A 25 29.96 1.19 13.39
CA SER A 25 31.10 0.68 12.60
C SER A 25 32.14 -0.07 13.42
N THR A 26 31.93 -0.23 14.72
CA THR A 26 32.86 -0.87 15.65
C THR A 26 32.15 -1.93 16.49
N PRO A 27 32.87 -2.85 17.16
CA PRO A 27 32.28 -3.78 18.11
C PRO A 27 31.43 -3.12 19.22
N ALA A 28 31.70 -1.86 19.56
CA ALA A 28 31.01 -1.15 20.64
C ALA A 28 29.61 -0.63 20.24
N ASP A 29 29.40 -0.29 18.96
CA ASP A 29 28.22 0.44 18.50
C ASP A 29 27.49 -0.21 17.31
N ALA A 30 28.10 -1.21 16.66
CA ALA A 30 27.53 -1.85 15.49
C ALA A 30 26.22 -2.58 15.81
N VAL A 31 25.22 -2.35 14.96
CA VAL A 31 23.93 -3.03 15.00
C VAL A 31 23.84 -3.98 13.81
N ILE A 32 23.79 -5.28 14.10
CA ILE A 32 23.57 -6.32 13.10
C ILE A 32 22.08 -6.51 12.90
N GLY A 33 21.61 -6.24 11.68
CA GLY A 33 20.20 -6.23 11.33
C GLY A 33 19.95 -6.74 9.91
N LEU A 34 18.84 -6.27 9.33
CA LEU A 34 18.42 -6.59 7.97
C LEU A 34 18.29 -5.33 7.13
N ALA A 35 18.91 -5.33 5.96
CA ALA A 35 18.80 -4.26 4.97
C ALA A 35 18.19 -4.78 3.66
N SER A 36 17.56 -3.89 2.88
CA SER A 36 17.15 -4.24 1.52
C SER A 36 18.38 -4.53 0.67
N PRO A 37 18.38 -5.59 -0.16
CA PRO A 37 19.55 -5.98 -0.93
C PRO A 37 20.09 -4.84 -1.80
N ASN A 38 21.40 -4.64 -1.75
CA ASN A 38 22.18 -3.76 -2.63
C ASN A 38 23.64 -4.23 -2.69
N ASP A 39 24.50 -3.55 -3.42
CA ASP A 39 25.94 -3.86 -3.53
C ASP A 39 26.81 -3.15 -2.47
N SER A 40 26.24 -2.79 -1.33
CA SER A 40 26.98 -2.07 -0.28
C SER A 40 27.86 -3.01 0.52
N LYS A 41 29.10 -2.60 0.84
CA LYS A 41 30.02 -3.37 1.67
C LYS A 41 29.47 -3.68 3.06
N GLU A 42 28.54 -2.86 3.54
CA GLU A 42 27.80 -3.02 4.80
C GLU A 42 26.96 -4.29 4.83
N GLN A 43 26.61 -4.85 3.66
CA GLN A 43 25.80 -6.08 3.50
C GLN A 43 26.64 -7.30 3.09
N GLN A 44 27.93 -7.12 2.84
CA GLN A 44 28.83 -8.15 2.33
C GLN A 44 29.70 -8.74 3.45
N TRP A 45 29.95 -10.04 3.34
CA TRP A 45 30.68 -10.83 4.32
C TRP A 45 31.67 -11.76 3.62
N ILE A 46 32.83 -12.00 4.22
CA ILE A 46 33.85 -12.94 3.73
C ILE A 46 33.87 -14.13 4.69
N GLY A 47 33.45 -15.29 4.21
CA GLY A 47 33.47 -16.54 4.97
C GLY A 47 34.82 -17.24 4.83
N SER A 48 35.58 -17.38 5.91
CA SER A 48 36.84 -18.14 5.93
C SER A 48 37.10 -18.76 7.30
N GLY A 49 37.49 -20.03 7.36
CA GLY A 49 37.79 -20.74 8.61
C GLY A 49 36.63 -20.78 9.62
N GLY A 50 35.38 -20.67 9.16
CA GLY A 50 34.18 -20.57 10.01
C GLY A 50 33.94 -19.18 10.64
N GLN A 51 34.77 -18.18 10.32
CA GLN A 51 34.49 -16.77 10.63
C GLN A 51 33.77 -16.10 9.44
N TRP A 52 32.90 -15.14 9.76
CA TRP A 52 32.26 -14.25 8.77
C TRP A 52 32.77 -12.84 8.99
N ARG A 53 33.80 -12.43 8.24
CA ARG A 53 34.40 -11.10 8.33
C ARG A 53 33.57 -10.08 7.57
N TRP A 54 33.47 -8.86 8.09
CA TRP A 54 32.67 -7.79 7.49
C TRP A 54 33.45 -7.10 6.37
N CYS A 55 32.85 -6.92 5.18
CA CYS A 55 33.59 -6.35 4.04
C CYS A 55 33.90 -4.85 4.17
N ALA A 56 33.13 -4.08 4.94
CA ALA A 56 33.43 -2.66 5.12
C ALA A 56 34.68 -2.47 5.97
N ASP A 57 34.90 -3.36 6.95
CA ASP A 57 36.14 -3.45 7.72
C ASP A 57 36.43 -4.92 8.13
N PRO A 58 37.31 -5.62 7.39
CA PRO A 58 37.63 -7.04 7.63
C PRO A 58 38.34 -7.32 8.95
N SER A 59 38.81 -6.29 9.66
CA SER A 59 39.29 -6.43 11.04
C SER A 59 38.18 -6.90 11.99
N TYR A 60 36.91 -6.76 11.59
CA TYR A 60 35.76 -7.21 12.35
C TYR A 60 35.05 -8.43 11.74
N CYS A 61 34.51 -9.29 12.60
CA CYS A 61 33.73 -10.45 12.23
C CYS A 61 32.41 -10.54 13.00
N LEU A 62 31.45 -11.26 12.43
CA LEU A 62 30.18 -11.57 13.07
C LEU A 62 30.41 -12.47 14.29
N ALA A 63 29.92 -12.06 15.47
CA ALA A 63 30.10 -12.82 16.70
C ALA A 63 28.85 -12.79 17.61
N PRO A 64 28.66 -13.82 18.46
CA PRO A 64 27.73 -13.75 19.58
C PRO A 64 28.05 -12.57 20.50
N ALA A 65 27.02 -11.83 20.91
CA ALA A 65 27.10 -10.77 21.89
C ALA A 65 26.27 -11.10 23.15
N ALA A 66 26.40 -10.28 24.19
CA ALA A 66 25.67 -10.47 25.45
C ALA A 66 24.14 -10.56 25.23
N GLY A 67 23.46 -11.37 26.04
CA GLY A 67 21.99 -11.45 26.03
C GLY A 67 21.37 -12.06 24.77
N ASN A 68 22.02 -13.06 24.14
CA ASN A 68 21.61 -13.68 22.87
C ASN A 68 21.58 -12.74 21.67
N GLN A 69 22.32 -11.63 21.73
CA GLN A 69 22.46 -10.72 20.60
C GLN A 69 23.59 -11.18 19.67
N VAL A 70 23.68 -10.50 18.53
CA VAL A 70 24.75 -10.66 17.54
C VAL A 70 25.36 -9.29 17.29
N GLY A 71 26.69 -9.23 17.20
CA GLY A 71 27.46 -8.01 17.04
C GLY A 71 28.70 -8.23 16.17
N LEU A 72 29.54 -7.21 16.12
CA LEU A 72 30.90 -7.32 15.59
C LEU A 72 31.89 -7.64 16.72
N ALA A 73 32.96 -8.35 16.40
CA ALA A 73 34.13 -8.57 17.26
C ALA A 73 35.42 -8.53 16.43
N GLU A 74 36.54 -8.21 17.07
CA GLU A 74 37.88 -8.24 16.47
C GLU A 74 38.19 -9.63 15.89
N SER A 75 38.34 -9.72 14.57
CA SER A 75 38.56 -10.96 13.81
C SER A 75 39.77 -11.74 14.35
N SER A 76 40.85 -11.04 14.73
CA SER A 76 42.10 -11.64 15.22
C SER A 76 41.99 -12.30 16.59
N SER A 77 41.00 -11.93 17.40
CA SER A 77 40.81 -12.46 18.76
C SER A 77 39.48 -13.19 18.97
N SER A 78 38.58 -13.13 17.99
CA SER A 78 37.26 -13.76 18.08
C SER A 78 37.36 -15.27 17.94
N SER A 79 36.82 -15.99 18.92
CA SER A 79 36.63 -17.44 18.87
C SER A 79 35.28 -17.84 18.25
N ALA A 80 34.57 -16.91 17.62
CA ALA A 80 33.27 -17.19 17.02
C ALA A 80 33.44 -18.13 15.82
N LEU A 81 32.79 -19.29 15.90
CA LEU A 81 32.75 -20.27 14.81
C LEU A 81 31.31 -20.42 14.34
N TRP A 82 31.12 -20.24 13.03
CA TRP A 82 29.86 -20.36 12.34
C TRP A 82 29.92 -21.49 11.32
N THR A 83 28.85 -22.27 11.26
CA THR A 83 28.66 -23.28 10.23
C THR A 83 27.31 -23.06 9.59
N LYS A 84 27.25 -23.10 8.26
CA LYS A 84 25.98 -23.19 7.56
C LYS A 84 25.62 -24.66 7.43
N ASP A 85 24.53 -25.08 8.07
CA ASP A 85 24.09 -26.47 8.02
C ASP A 85 23.28 -26.80 6.76
N ASP A 86 22.97 -28.08 6.57
CA ASP A 86 22.24 -28.61 5.41
C ASP A 86 20.83 -28.03 5.25
N GLU A 87 20.26 -27.47 6.34
CA GLU A 87 18.96 -26.79 6.32
C GLU A 87 19.06 -25.32 5.92
N GLY A 88 20.28 -24.84 5.65
CA GLY A 88 20.60 -23.46 5.29
C GLY A 88 20.65 -22.51 6.48
N ARG A 89 20.86 -23.01 7.71
CA ARG A 89 20.91 -22.18 8.92
C ARG A 89 22.35 -21.81 9.26
N LEU A 90 22.59 -20.55 9.61
CA LEU A 90 23.88 -20.10 10.15
C LEU A 90 23.92 -20.38 11.65
N VAL A 91 24.71 -21.37 12.05
CA VAL A 91 24.74 -21.94 13.40
C VAL A 91 26.06 -21.62 14.10
N THR A 92 25.99 -21.31 15.39
CA THR A 92 27.14 -21.19 16.30
C THR A 92 26.82 -21.92 17.60
N GLY A 93 27.53 -23.03 17.86
CA GLY A 93 27.20 -23.95 18.94
C GLY A 93 25.78 -24.52 18.82
N SER A 94 24.95 -24.38 19.86
CA SER A 94 23.56 -24.86 19.89
C SER A 94 22.52 -23.84 19.41
N LYS A 95 22.95 -22.72 18.81
CA LYS A 95 22.08 -21.61 18.42
C LYS A 95 22.26 -21.24 16.95
N ALA A 96 21.21 -20.72 16.33
CA ALA A 96 21.23 -20.21 14.97
C ALA A 96 20.94 -18.69 14.92
N LEU A 97 21.52 -18.03 13.92
CA LEU A 97 21.21 -16.65 13.55
C LEU A 97 19.74 -16.55 13.13
N THR A 98 18.98 -15.76 13.86
CA THR A 98 17.52 -15.75 13.79
C THR A 98 17.01 -14.34 13.61
N VAL A 99 16.12 -14.17 12.63
CA VAL A 99 15.26 -12.99 12.57
C VAL A 99 14.17 -13.14 13.64
N PRO A 100 14.05 -12.21 14.59
CA PRO A 100 13.03 -12.31 15.63
C PRO A 100 11.62 -12.11 15.05
N ARG A 101 10.65 -12.84 15.57
CA ARG A 101 9.23 -12.76 15.15
C ARG A 101 8.46 -11.61 15.81
N VAL A 102 9.16 -10.66 16.43
CA VAL A 102 8.54 -9.49 17.08
C VAL A 102 8.41 -8.33 16.09
N LYS A 103 7.61 -7.31 16.44
CA LYS A 103 7.37 -6.15 15.56
C LYS A 103 8.65 -5.41 15.19
N ASP A 104 9.57 -5.27 16.14
CA ASP A 104 10.87 -4.65 15.91
C ASP A 104 11.89 -5.71 15.45
N LYS A 105 12.24 -5.66 14.16
CA LYS A 105 13.25 -6.53 13.54
C LYS A 105 14.56 -5.78 13.28
N SER A 106 14.81 -4.70 14.03
CA SER A 106 16.02 -3.87 13.90
C SER A 106 17.31 -4.64 14.19
N ARG A 107 17.24 -5.69 15.03
CA ARG A 107 18.40 -6.50 15.44
C ARG A 107 18.17 -7.99 15.22
N LEU A 108 19.21 -8.68 14.77
CA LEU A 108 19.24 -10.13 14.75
C LEU A 108 19.62 -10.70 16.11
N VAL A 109 19.18 -11.93 16.36
CA VAL A 109 19.39 -12.61 17.65
C VAL A 109 19.82 -14.05 17.43
N LEU A 110 20.40 -14.64 18.47
CA LEU A 110 20.67 -16.07 18.55
C LEU A 110 19.52 -16.78 19.26
N ARG A 111 18.97 -17.82 18.64
CA ARG A 111 17.94 -18.68 19.25
C ARG A 111 18.31 -20.15 19.11
N PRO A 112 17.76 -21.04 19.95
CA PRO A 112 17.87 -22.48 19.72
C PRO A 112 17.50 -22.84 18.28
N ILE A 113 18.21 -23.80 17.72
CA ILE A 113 18.02 -24.25 16.34
C ILE A 113 16.59 -24.78 16.17
N HIS A 114 15.89 -24.31 15.14
CA HIS A 114 14.57 -24.79 14.72
C HIS A 114 14.44 -24.72 13.19
N ASN A 115 13.47 -25.41 12.60
CA ASN A 115 13.33 -25.45 11.13
C ASN A 115 12.47 -24.30 10.56
N GLY A 116 12.61 -23.11 11.13
CA GLY A 116 11.79 -21.95 10.75
C GLY A 116 12.46 -21.16 9.65
N ILE A 117 11.71 -20.65 8.67
CA ILE A 117 12.25 -19.85 7.56
C ILE A 117 13.00 -18.60 8.03
N ASN A 118 12.69 -18.09 9.22
CA ASN A 118 13.37 -16.98 9.86
C ASN A 118 14.79 -17.31 10.39
N GLN A 119 15.23 -18.58 10.28
CA GLN A 119 16.60 -19.03 10.55
C GLN A 119 17.34 -19.49 9.28
N LYS A 120 16.68 -19.49 8.11
CA LYS A 120 17.27 -19.97 6.86
C LYS A 120 17.82 -18.81 6.03
N TRP A 121 19.01 -19.00 5.48
CA TRP A 121 19.76 -17.99 4.75
C TRP A 121 20.27 -18.56 3.43
N TRP A 122 20.14 -17.81 2.36
CA TRP A 122 20.83 -18.07 1.09
C TRP A 122 22.13 -17.29 1.04
N THR A 123 23.14 -17.85 0.36
CA THR A 123 24.21 -17.01 -0.19
C THR A 123 23.80 -16.49 -1.57
N ASP A 124 24.36 -15.37 -2.00
CA ASP A 124 24.21 -14.91 -3.39
C ASP A 124 24.75 -15.92 -4.41
N VAL A 125 25.81 -16.66 -4.08
CA VAL A 125 26.34 -17.79 -4.87
C VAL A 125 25.25 -18.86 -5.08
N GLU A 126 24.61 -19.33 -4.01
CA GLU A 126 23.52 -20.31 -4.12
C GLU A 126 22.35 -19.80 -4.96
N LEU A 127 22.01 -18.51 -4.83
CA LEU A 127 20.98 -17.91 -5.66
C LEU A 127 21.39 -17.89 -7.13
N ARG A 128 22.63 -17.48 -7.45
CA ARG A 128 23.16 -17.47 -8.81
C ARG A 128 23.19 -18.88 -9.40
N ASP A 129 23.69 -19.87 -8.66
CA ASP A 129 23.75 -21.26 -9.07
C ASP A 129 22.36 -21.83 -9.34
N SER A 130 21.37 -21.50 -8.49
CA SER A 130 19.97 -21.92 -8.70
C SER A 130 19.33 -21.34 -9.98
N LEU A 131 19.96 -20.32 -10.57
CA LEU A 131 19.49 -19.66 -11.80
C LEU A 131 20.31 -20.05 -13.02
N MET A 132 21.46 -20.71 -12.85
CA MET A 132 22.28 -21.20 -13.95
C MET A 132 21.46 -22.16 -14.81
N ALA A 133 21.41 -21.91 -16.12
CA ALA A 133 20.58 -22.62 -17.10
C ALA A 133 19.05 -22.55 -16.89
N VAL A 134 18.54 -21.70 -15.99
CA VAL A 134 17.09 -21.49 -15.82
C VAL A 134 16.64 -20.34 -16.71
N GLU A 135 15.81 -20.64 -17.70
CA GLU A 135 15.19 -19.63 -18.55
C GLU A 135 14.27 -18.67 -17.78
N ARG A 136 14.20 -17.43 -18.25
CA ARG A 136 13.32 -16.39 -17.69
C ARG A 136 11.86 -16.84 -17.75
N ALA A 137 11.10 -16.58 -16.68
CA ALA A 137 9.69 -16.94 -16.65
C ALA A 137 8.91 -16.26 -17.79
N SER A 138 8.01 -17.03 -18.42
CA SER A 138 6.98 -16.51 -19.31
C SER A 138 5.67 -16.35 -18.53
N TYR A 139 4.88 -15.35 -18.91
CA TYR A 139 3.59 -15.07 -18.27
C TYR A 139 2.45 -15.16 -19.31
N PRO A 140 1.34 -15.83 -18.99
CA PRO A 140 0.92 -16.26 -17.65
C PRO A 140 1.64 -17.52 -17.12
N LEU A 141 1.97 -17.49 -15.83
CA LEU A 141 2.59 -18.58 -15.09
C LEU A 141 1.55 -19.27 -14.20
N GLY A 142 1.57 -20.60 -14.13
CA GLY A 142 0.63 -21.38 -13.33
C GLY A 142 0.67 -21.06 -11.83
N SER A 143 -0.47 -21.14 -11.15
CA SER A 143 -0.55 -20.83 -9.70
C SER A 143 0.20 -21.83 -8.81
N GLY A 144 0.39 -23.06 -9.29
CA GLY A 144 1.14 -24.11 -8.61
C GLY A 144 2.63 -24.12 -8.89
N ASP A 145 3.13 -23.27 -9.80
CA ASP A 145 4.55 -23.24 -10.16
C ASP A 145 5.35 -22.41 -9.14
N VAL A 146 5.52 -22.99 -7.96
CA VAL A 146 6.27 -22.41 -6.85
C VAL A 146 7.77 -22.33 -7.17
N THR A 147 8.28 -23.26 -7.97
CA THR A 147 9.69 -23.31 -8.36
C THR A 147 10.05 -22.09 -9.22
N THR A 148 9.32 -21.86 -10.31
CA THR A 148 9.53 -20.68 -11.16
C THR A 148 9.27 -19.38 -10.39
N TYR A 149 8.27 -19.34 -9.50
CA TYR A 149 8.08 -18.20 -8.59
C TYR A 149 9.33 -17.93 -7.74
N LYS A 150 9.92 -18.96 -7.12
CA LYS A 150 11.15 -18.81 -6.32
C LYS A 150 12.33 -18.34 -7.17
N HIS A 151 12.50 -18.87 -8.39
CA HIS A 151 13.52 -18.39 -9.32
C HIS A 151 13.31 -16.91 -9.70
N GLU A 152 12.06 -16.48 -9.91
CA GLU A 152 11.76 -15.07 -10.20
C GLU A 152 12.09 -14.14 -9.03
N ILE A 153 11.87 -14.59 -7.79
CA ILE A 153 12.27 -13.88 -6.58
C ILE A 153 13.80 -13.84 -6.45
N ALA A 154 14.49 -14.97 -6.66
CA ALA A 154 15.95 -15.07 -6.64
C ALA A 154 16.62 -14.13 -7.67
N ARG A 155 16.13 -14.11 -8.92
CA ARG A 155 16.60 -13.18 -9.96
C ARG A 155 16.50 -11.73 -9.49
N GLY A 156 15.41 -11.38 -8.81
CA GLY A 156 15.19 -10.05 -8.26
C GLY A 156 16.30 -9.64 -7.29
N PHE A 157 16.67 -10.53 -6.38
CA PHE A 157 17.71 -10.27 -5.39
C PHE A 157 19.11 -10.23 -6.00
N VAL A 158 19.46 -11.18 -6.87
CA VAL A 158 20.78 -11.18 -7.51
C VAL A 158 21.00 -9.88 -8.29
N ASN A 159 19.98 -9.41 -9.03
CA ASN A 159 20.04 -8.14 -9.73
C ASN A 159 20.22 -6.93 -8.80
N GLN A 160 19.56 -6.92 -7.64
CA GLN A 160 19.68 -5.84 -6.65
C GLN A 160 21.09 -5.75 -6.05
N MET A 161 21.71 -6.91 -5.81
CA MET A 161 23.08 -7.01 -5.27
C MET A 161 24.16 -6.87 -6.36
N THR A 162 23.79 -6.69 -7.63
CA THR A 162 24.76 -6.51 -8.71
C THR A 162 25.27 -5.07 -8.73
N PRO A 163 26.60 -4.84 -8.82
CA PRO A 163 27.17 -3.50 -8.95
C PRO A 163 26.53 -2.68 -10.07
N LEU A 164 26.39 -1.37 -9.86
CA LEU A 164 25.82 -0.48 -10.88
C LEU A 164 26.71 -0.35 -12.13
N THR A 165 28.00 -0.65 -12.00
CA THR A 165 28.98 -0.66 -13.09
C THR A 165 28.87 -1.88 -14.01
N GLU A 166 28.12 -2.91 -13.59
CA GLU A 166 27.92 -4.13 -14.34
C GLU A 166 26.50 -4.22 -14.89
N PRO A 167 26.26 -4.87 -16.04
CA PRO A 167 24.91 -5.14 -16.51
C PRO A 167 24.18 -6.08 -15.55
N LEU A 168 22.84 -6.03 -15.54
CA LEU A 168 22.05 -6.99 -14.77
C LEU A 168 22.32 -8.42 -15.28
N PRO A 169 22.74 -9.36 -14.42
CA PRO A 169 23.04 -10.73 -14.84
C PRO A 169 21.78 -11.49 -15.28
N PHE A 170 20.62 -11.11 -14.72
CA PHE A 170 19.34 -11.74 -15.04
C PHE A 170 18.27 -10.68 -15.41
N PRO A 171 18.35 -10.05 -16.60
CA PRO A 171 17.42 -8.98 -17.01
C PRO A 171 15.95 -9.40 -16.93
N ARG A 172 15.10 -8.47 -16.49
CA ARG A 172 13.69 -8.76 -16.20
C ARG A 172 12.82 -8.75 -17.46
N GLY A 173 11.78 -9.58 -17.44
CA GLY A 173 10.82 -9.73 -18.54
C GLY A 173 9.77 -8.62 -18.58
N VAL A 174 10.20 -7.37 -18.72
CA VAL A 174 9.32 -6.19 -18.58
C VAL A 174 8.38 -5.95 -19.76
N GLY A 175 8.62 -6.59 -20.92
CA GLY A 175 7.82 -6.39 -22.14
C GLY A 175 6.31 -6.61 -21.99
N ARG A 176 5.89 -7.55 -21.12
CA ARG A 176 4.47 -7.72 -20.82
C ARG A 176 3.95 -6.66 -19.86
N PHE A 177 4.75 -6.37 -18.84
CA PHE A 177 4.46 -5.44 -17.75
C PHE A 177 5.72 -5.27 -16.87
N PRO A 178 6.12 -4.06 -16.41
CA PRO A 178 5.47 -2.75 -16.63
C PRO A 178 5.45 -2.27 -18.09
N GLY A 179 6.51 -2.56 -18.85
CA GLY A 179 6.65 -2.29 -20.27
C GLY A 179 8.11 -2.02 -20.64
N VAL A 180 8.43 -2.05 -21.93
CA VAL A 180 9.75 -1.71 -22.46
C VAL A 180 9.75 -0.26 -22.93
N VAL A 181 10.87 0.43 -22.69
CA VAL A 181 11.19 1.72 -23.32
C VAL A 181 12.13 1.41 -24.48
N ASP A 182 11.90 2.00 -25.65
CA ASP A 182 12.78 1.86 -26.80
C ASP A 182 14.20 2.35 -26.44
N PRO A 183 15.27 1.59 -26.73
CA PRO A 183 16.64 2.05 -26.56
C PRO A 183 16.94 3.39 -27.26
N GLU A 184 16.27 3.67 -28.38
CA GLU A 184 16.43 4.92 -29.14
C GLU A 184 15.68 6.11 -28.53
N THR A 185 14.81 5.88 -27.54
CA THR A 185 14.08 6.97 -26.87
C THR A 185 15.06 7.88 -26.13
N PRO A 186 15.08 9.20 -26.40
CA PRO A 186 16.04 10.12 -25.81
C PRO A 186 16.01 10.09 -24.28
N ARG A 187 17.20 9.98 -23.68
CA ARG A 187 17.40 10.15 -22.24
C ARG A 187 17.62 11.63 -21.93
N ILE A 188 16.89 12.13 -20.95
CA ILE A 188 16.85 13.56 -20.61
C ILE A 188 17.40 13.82 -19.21
N SER A 189 17.67 15.09 -18.94
CA SER A 189 17.90 15.65 -17.61
C SER A 189 16.76 16.62 -17.30
N ARG A 190 16.21 16.55 -16.09
CA ARG A 190 15.09 17.39 -15.64
C ARG A 190 15.32 17.85 -14.22
N THR A 191 15.24 19.16 -14.00
CA THR A 191 15.17 19.75 -12.66
C THR A 191 13.72 19.95 -12.26
N LEU A 192 13.39 19.56 -11.04
CA LEU A 192 12.05 19.59 -10.45
C LEU A 192 12.13 20.23 -9.06
N THR A 193 11.09 20.94 -8.65
CA THR A 193 10.89 21.32 -7.26
C THR A 193 10.18 20.19 -6.52
N LEU A 194 10.79 19.66 -5.46
CA LEU A 194 10.13 18.78 -4.48
C LEU A 194 9.49 19.66 -3.41
N ASP A 195 8.18 19.55 -3.26
CA ASP A 195 7.42 20.37 -2.32
C ASP A 195 7.02 19.56 -1.07
N LEU A 196 7.78 19.76 0.00
CA LEU A 196 7.50 19.23 1.33
C LEU A 196 7.08 20.37 2.28
N SER A 197 6.60 21.49 1.76
CA SER A 197 6.13 22.63 2.58
C SER A 197 4.94 22.28 3.47
N ALA A 198 4.21 21.23 3.10
CA ALA A 198 3.19 20.59 3.93
C ALA A 198 3.36 19.07 3.88
N LEU A 199 3.32 18.41 5.04
CA LEU A 199 3.43 16.96 5.19
C LEU A 199 2.45 16.44 6.25
N GLY A 200 2.07 15.18 6.12
CA GLY A 200 1.23 14.47 7.06
C GLY A 200 -0.27 14.69 6.82
N GLN A 201 -1.04 14.19 7.78
CA GLN A 201 -2.50 14.19 7.80
C GLN A 201 -2.97 14.45 9.24
N ALA A 202 -4.22 14.87 9.42
CA ALA A 202 -4.79 14.96 10.75
C ALA A 202 -4.89 13.55 11.39
N ASP A 203 -4.44 13.44 12.65
CA ASP A 203 -4.29 12.15 13.34
C ASP A 203 -5.66 11.50 13.68
N ASN A 204 -6.74 12.27 13.61
CA ASN A 204 -8.10 11.88 13.97
C ASN A 204 -9.02 11.58 12.77
N LEU A 205 -8.53 11.55 11.51
CA LEU A 205 -9.37 11.31 10.33
C LEU A 205 -10.13 9.97 10.37
N ARG A 206 -9.65 9.01 11.18
CA ARG A 206 -10.25 7.68 11.42
C ARG A 206 -10.52 6.86 10.16
N MET A 207 -9.77 7.10 9.09
CA MET A 207 -9.97 6.52 7.77
C MET A 207 -8.63 6.09 7.16
N VAL A 208 -8.64 5.44 5.99
CA VAL A 208 -7.40 5.20 5.23
C VAL A 208 -7.07 6.48 4.46
N THR A 209 -5.97 7.12 4.85
CA THR A 209 -5.57 8.40 4.30
C THR A 209 -4.56 8.27 3.16
N PRO A 210 -4.61 9.17 2.16
CA PRO A 210 -3.53 9.35 1.23
C PRO A 210 -2.20 9.68 1.90
N ARG A 211 -1.09 9.25 1.28
CA ARG A 211 0.27 9.66 1.67
C ARG A 211 0.79 10.73 0.74
N ASP A 212 1.86 11.38 1.18
CA ASP A 212 2.50 12.48 0.46
C ASP A 212 3.39 11.92 -0.65
N TRP A 213 2.79 11.66 -1.81
CA TRP A 213 3.47 11.28 -3.05
C TRP A 213 3.35 12.41 -4.06
N GLN A 214 4.46 12.84 -4.61
CA GLN A 214 4.54 13.79 -5.72
C GLN A 214 4.81 13.03 -7.02
N ALA A 215 3.89 13.15 -7.97
CA ALA A 215 4.03 12.61 -9.31
C ALA A 215 5.05 13.42 -10.13
N THR A 216 5.57 12.82 -11.19
CA THR A 216 6.46 13.48 -12.15
C THR A 216 6.10 13.06 -13.57
N ASP A 217 6.62 13.81 -14.55
CA ASP A 217 6.61 13.46 -15.97
C ASP A 217 7.81 12.58 -16.37
N LEU A 218 8.41 11.85 -15.43
CA LEU A 218 9.62 11.08 -15.64
C LEU A 218 9.39 9.57 -15.51
N TYR A 219 10.13 8.80 -16.29
CA TYR A 219 10.14 7.34 -16.25
C TYR A 219 11.57 6.80 -16.32
N ALA A 220 11.91 5.87 -15.43
CA ALA A 220 13.17 5.13 -15.51
C ALA A 220 12.98 3.87 -16.36
N ALA A 221 13.79 3.71 -17.41
CA ALA A 221 13.80 2.49 -18.19
C ALA A 221 14.37 1.32 -17.36
N ALA A 222 13.92 0.10 -17.64
CA ALA A 222 14.33 -1.07 -16.89
C ALA A 222 15.81 -1.39 -17.13
N GLY A 223 16.60 -1.46 -16.06
CA GLY A 223 18.03 -1.76 -16.10
C GLY A 223 18.94 -0.55 -16.28
N ASP A 224 18.40 0.61 -16.70
CA ASP A 224 19.19 1.84 -16.81
C ASP A 224 19.63 2.33 -15.42
N VAL A 225 20.86 2.83 -15.33
CA VAL A 225 21.36 3.55 -14.16
C VAL A 225 21.00 5.02 -14.32
N PHE A 226 20.09 5.53 -13.51
CA PHE A 226 19.69 6.94 -13.48
C PHE A 226 20.22 7.63 -12.24
N GLN A 227 20.30 8.95 -12.26
CA GLN A 227 20.75 9.72 -11.09
C GLN A 227 19.66 10.62 -10.57
N VAL A 228 19.61 10.73 -9.24
CA VAL A 228 18.83 11.74 -8.52
C VAL A 228 19.80 12.58 -7.70
N VAL A 229 19.93 13.85 -8.05
CA VAL A 229 20.86 14.79 -7.44
C VAL A 229 20.09 15.72 -6.52
N LEU A 230 20.19 15.48 -5.22
CA LEU A 230 19.69 16.39 -4.19
C LEU A 230 20.73 17.49 -3.92
N PRO A 231 20.33 18.69 -3.45
CA PRO A 231 21.28 19.72 -3.08
C PRO A 231 22.25 19.23 -1.99
N ASP A 232 23.55 19.47 -2.14
CA ASP A 232 24.56 19.13 -1.12
C ASP A 232 24.32 19.88 0.20
N THR A 233 23.63 21.03 0.13
CA THR A 233 23.25 21.83 1.30
C THR A 233 22.09 21.21 2.09
N LEU A 234 21.44 20.16 1.58
CA LEU A 234 20.35 19.50 2.29
C LEU A 234 20.94 18.63 3.42
N SER A 235 20.43 18.76 4.64
CA SER A 235 20.91 17.94 5.75
C SER A 235 20.58 16.45 5.52
N PRO A 236 21.38 15.51 6.06
CA PRO A 236 21.06 14.08 5.99
C PRO A 236 19.66 13.75 6.53
N GLN A 237 19.21 14.47 7.55
CA GLN A 237 17.86 14.32 8.12
C GLN A 237 16.78 14.73 7.12
N ARG A 238 16.95 15.84 6.40
CA ARG A 238 16.01 16.27 5.35
C ARG A 238 16.05 15.35 4.14
N ALA A 239 17.23 14.98 3.67
CA ALA A 239 17.36 14.01 2.57
C ALA A 239 16.69 12.67 2.92
N GLY A 240 16.84 12.20 4.16
CA GLY A 240 16.21 10.97 4.66
C GLY A 240 14.67 10.99 4.67
N GLN A 241 14.04 12.17 4.58
CA GLN A 241 12.58 12.28 4.41
C GLN A 241 12.11 12.01 2.98
N ILE A 242 13.04 11.97 2.02
CA ILE A 242 12.76 11.81 0.59
C ILE A 242 13.12 10.39 0.15
N THR A 243 12.15 9.70 -0.42
CA THR A 243 12.36 8.42 -1.10
C THR A 243 11.92 8.57 -2.55
N VAL A 244 12.74 8.11 -3.50
CA VAL A 244 12.29 7.98 -4.89
C VAL A 244 11.74 6.57 -5.11
N ARG A 245 10.54 6.49 -5.67
CA ARG A 245 9.88 5.24 -6.05
C ARG A 245 9.86 5.14 -7.57
N VAL A 246 10.15 3.95 -8.07
CA VAL A 246 10.05 3.57 -9.48
C VAL A 246 8.85 2.64 -9.64
N GLY A 247 7.79 3.15 -10.28
CA GLY A 247 6.52 2.44 -10.51
C GLY A 247 5.52 2.59 -9.36
N ALA A 248 4.29 2.98 -9.67
CA ALA A 248 3.24 3.22 -8.67
C ALA A 248 2.64 1.94 -8.06
N HIS A 249 2.84 0.78 -8.69
CA HIS A 249 2.20 -0.48 -8.30
C HIS A 249 2.75 -0.99 -6.97
N CYS A 250 1.91 -1.19 -5.95
CA CYS A 250 2.34 -1.65 -4.62
C CYS A 250 2.10 -3.15 -4.37
N ASP A 251 1.36 -3.82 -5.25
CA ASP A 251 0.96 -5.20 -5.07
C ASP A 251 2.09 -6.21 -5.32
N LYS A 252 2.35 -7.03 -4.30
CA LYS A 252 3.22 -8.21 -4.39
C LYS A 252 2.38 -9.48 -4.56
N LEU A 253 2.52 -10.17 -5.69
CA LEU A 253 1.80 -11.42 -5.96
C LEU A 253 2.52 -12.61 -5.33
N ARG A 254 1.78 -13.58 -4.78
CA ARG A 254 2.34 -14.81 -4.17
C ARG A 254 1.46 -16.02 -4.51
N PRO A 255 1.97 -17.27 -4.54
CA PRO A 255 1.19 -18.46 -4.90
C PRO A 255 -0.11 -18.65 -4.10
N GLY A 256 -0.16 -18.12 -2.88
CA GLY A 256 -1.31 -18.23 -1.98
C GLY A 256 -2.41 -17.17 -2.14
N VAL A 257 -2.17 -16.06 -2.85
CA VAL A 257 -3.16 -14.97 -2.92
C VAL A 257 -4.31 -15.34 -3.86
N GLY A 258 -5.53 -14.90 -3.52
CA GLY A 258 -6.76 -15.36 -4.19
C GLY A 258 -6.78 -15.12 -5.70
N THR A 259 -6.19 -14.04 -6.19
CA THR A 259 -6.12 -13.75 -7.63
C THR A 259 -5.16 -14.70 -8.35
N VAL A 260 -4.03 -15.03 -7.73
CA VAL A 260 -3.05 -15.99 -8.26
C VAL A 260 -3.63 -17.40 -8.25
N LYS A 261 -4.21 -17.85 -7.14
CA LYS A 261 -4.87 -19.18 -7.06
C LYS A 261 -5.88 -19.41 -8.19
N LYS A 262 -6.63 -18.37 -8.56
CA LYS A 262 -7.68 -18.47 -9.58
C LYS A 262 -7.18 -18.31 -11.02
N LYS A 263 -6.13 -17.54 -11.27
CA LYS A 263 -5.75 -17.07 -12.62
C LYS A 263 -4.28 -17.28 -12.97
N GLY A 264 -3.49 -17.88 -12.07
CA GLY A 264 -2.04 -17.86 -12.15
C GLY A 264 -1.45 -16.47 -11.97
N PHE A 265 -0.15 -16.33 -12.19
CA PHE A 265 0.52 -15.04 -12.29
C PHE A 265 0.41 -14.54 -13.74
N LYS A 266 -0.08 -13.32 -13.92
CA LYS A 266 -0.19 -12.64 -15.22
C LYS A 266 0.97 -11.67 -15.49
N ARG A 267 1.75 -11.37 -14.46
CA ARG A 267 2.96 -10.53 -14.45
C ARG A 267 3.91 -11.03 -13.36
N MET A 268 5.11 -10.46 -13.34
CA MET A 268 6.09 -10.70 -12.28
C MET A 268 5.49 -10.42 -10.88
N PRO A 269 5.91 -11.17 -9.84
CA PRO A 269 5.48 -10.96 -8.47
C PRO A 269 5.65 -9.52 -7.96
N ILE A 270 6.78 -8.92 -8.30
CA ILE A 270 7.20 -7.57 -7.92
C ILE A 270 7.51 -6.82 -9.22
N VAL A 271 7.17 -5.53 -9.25
CA VAL A 271 7.26 -4.67 -10.44
C VAL A 271 7.62 -3.22 -10.12
N SER A 272 7.99 -2.93 -8.89
CA SER A 272 8.29 -1.59 -8.42
C SER A 272 9.33 -1.63 -7.30
N GLU A 273 10.11 -0.56 -7.22
CA GLU A 273 11.22 -0.42 -6.27
C GLU A 273 11.20 0.97 -5.65
N ALA A 274 11.83 1.13 -4.49
CA ALA A 274 11.93 2.41 -3.81
C ALA A 274 13.31 2.55 -3.18
N PHE A 275 13.88 3.75 -3.29
CA PHE A 275 15.26 4.05 -2.93
C PHE A 275 15.28 5.27 -2.02
N ARG A 276 15.94 5.14 -0.87
CA ARG A 276 16.23 6.29 0.00
C ARG A 276 17.31 7.14 -0.65
N LEU A 277 17.23 8.45 -0.43
CA LEU A 277 18.19 9.40 -0.99
C LEU A 277 19.08 9.99 0.12
N SER A 278 20.29 10.34 -0.27
CA SER A 278 21.25 11.11 0.51
C SER A 278 21.50 12.46 -0.18
N PRO A 279 22.04 13.47 0.52
CA PRO A 279 22.50 14.70 -0.12
C PRO A 279 23.48 14.40 -1.27
N GLY A 280 23.45 15.23 -2.32
CA GLY A 280 24.30 15.05 -3.50
C GLY A 280 23.79 13.98 -4.48
N ILE A 281 24.73 13.30 -5.14
CA ILE A 281 24.45 12.39 -6.26
C ILE A 281 24.03 11.00 -5.74
N ASN A 282 22.83 10.56 -6.10
CA ASN A 282 22.35 9.20 -5.88
C ASN A 282 22.26 8.47 -7.22
N SER A 283 23.17 7.50 -7.47
CA SER A 283 23.09 6.63 -8.65
C SER A 283 22.24 5.40 -8.34
N LEU A 284 21.19 5.18 -9.12
CA LEU A 284 20.13 4.21 -8.84
C LEU A 284 19.82 3.39 -10.10
N ARG A 285 19.36 2.15 -9.91
CA ARG A 285 18.90 1.29 -11.01
C ARG A 285 17.65 0.55 -10.59
N SER A 286 16.58 0.68 -11.38
CA SER A 286 15.42 -0.21 -11.24
C SER A 286 15.47 -1.30 -12.29
N GLN A 287 15.34 -2.55 -11.87
CA GLN A 287 15.32 -3.69 -12.78
C GLN A 287 13.97 -3.85 -13.50
N TYR A 288 12.92 -3.14 -13.06
CA TYR A 288 11.57 -3.22 -13.63
C TYR A 288 11.22 -2.01 -14.50
N GLY A 289 11.83 -0.85 -14.22
CA GLY A 289 11.42 0.43 -14.77
C GLY A 289 10.05 0.90 -14.26
N GLY A 290 9.73 2.16 -14.48
CA GLY A 290 8.48 2.76 -14.00
C GLY A 290 8.51 4.28 -13.92
N ASN A 291 7.34 4.89 -13.74
CA ASN A 291 7.25 6.33 -13.44
C ASN A 291 8.02 6.64 -12.16
N LEU A 292 8.70 7.79 -12.13
CA LEU A 292 9.37 8.28 -10.93
C LEU A 292 8.38 9.05 -10.06
N ILE A 293 8.33 8.69 -8.79
CA ILE A 293 7.43 9.27 -7.79
C ILE A 293 8.27 9.61 -6.58
N PHE A 294 8.21 10.85 -6.12
CA PHE A 294 8.86 11.23 -4.87
C PHE A 294 7.88 11.00 -3.71
N CYS A 295 8.27 10.16 -2.76
CA CYS A 295 7.49 9.85 -1.57
C CYS A 295 8.12 10.56 -0.37
N TYR A 296 7.29 11.22 0.44
CA TYR A 296 7.75 11.95 1.60
C TYR A 296 7.35 11.25 2.90
N GLN A 297 8.22 11.34 3.90
CA GLN A 297 7.95 10.94 5.27
C GLN A 297 7.70 12.19 6.13
N LYS A 298 6.87 12.06 7.17
CA LYS A 298 6.63 13.16 8.12
C LYS A 298 7.95 13.59 8.77
N GLY A 299 8.19 14.90 8.81
CA GLY A 299 9.35 15.49 9.44
C GLY A 299 9.39 17.00 9.23
N GLU A 300 10.56 17.55 8.92
CA GLU A 300 10.74 18.97 8.65
C GLU A 300 10.10 19.40 7.33
N PHE A 301 9.54 20.61 7.30
CA PHE A 301 8.97 21.21 6.10
C PHE A 301 10.01 22.01 5.33
N PHE A 302 10.10 21.79 4.02
CA PHE A 302 11.01 22.50 3.12
C PHE A 302 10.64 22.26 1.66
N THR A 303 11.26 23.01 0.75
CA THR A 303 11.30 22.68 -0.67
C THR A 303 12.74 22.34 -1.06
N ALA A 304 12.91 21.52 -2.09
CA ALA A 304 14.23 21.19 -2.61
C ALA A 304 14.22 21.07 -4.14
N GLU A 305 15.16 21.73 -4.81
CA GLU A 305 15.41 21.52 -6.23
C GLU A 305 16.18 20.21 -6.42
N VAL A 306 15.60 19.28 -7.18
CA VAL A 306 16.22 18.00 -7.51
C VAL A 306 16.48 17.94 -9.00
N THR A 307 17.66 17.48 -9.40
CA THR A 307 17.93 17.16 -10.81
C THR A 307 17.95 15.66 -11.00
N VAL A 308 17.16 15.18 -11.96
CA VAL A 308 17.10 13.77 -12.34
C VAL A 308 17.66 13.59 -13.73
N THR A 309 18.61 12.66 -13.92
CA THR A 309 19.30 12.43 -15.20
C THR A 309 19.20 10.98 -15.66
N ASN A 310 19.37 10.78 -16.97
CA ASN A 310 19.29 9.48 -17.63
C ASN A 310 17.92 8.78 -17.47
N VAL A 311 16.86 9.56 -17.67
CA VAL A 311 15.46 9.12 -17.61
C VAL A 311 14.75 9.46 -18.92
N VAL A 312 13.57 8.89 -19.17
CA VAL A 312 12.74 9.29 -20.32
C VAL A 312 11.58 10.16 -19.87
N LYS A 313 11.15 11.06 -20.76
CA LYS A 313 9.91 11.82 -20.56
C LYS A 313 8.71 10.89 -20.69
N ALA A 314 7.81 10.96 -19.71
CA ALA A 314 6.59 10.18 -19.66
C ALA A 314 5.37 11.02 -20.07
N PRO A 315 4.33 10.40 -20.64
CA PRO A 315 3.05 11.06 -20.82
C PRO A 315 2.51 11.57 -19.48
N TYR A 316 2.24 12.88 -19.40
CA TYR A 316 1.81 13.54 -18.18
C TYR A 316 0.75 14.58 -18.49
N PHE A 317 -0.36 14.52 -17.76
CA PHE A 317 -1.42 15.53 -17.80
C PHE A 317 -1.65 16.04 -16.40
N LYS A 318 -1.61 17.36 -16.21
CA LYS A 318 -2.02 18.00 -14.97
C LYS A 318 -3.17 18.96 -15.25
N ARG A 319 -4.31 18.68 -14.62
CA ARG A 319 -5.55 19.45 -14.75
C ARG A 319 -5.30 20.92 -14.45
N GLY A 320 -5.80 21.82 -15.31
CA GLY A 320 -5.60 23.26 -15.19
C GLY A 320 -4.22 23.80 -15.57
N GLU A 321 -3.23 22.94 -15.84
CA GLU A 321 -1.88 23.33 -16.28
C GLU A 321 -1.55 22.83 -17.68
N THR A 322 -1.87 21.58 -18.00
CA THR A 322 -1.61 20.98 -19.32
C THR A 322 -2.73 21.31 -20.29
N THR A 323 -2.38 21.94 -21.41
CA THR A 323 -3.32 22.25 -22.50
C THR A 323 -3.67 21.00 -23.31
N ALA A 324 -4.75 21.08 -24.10
CA ALA A 324 -5.14 19.98 -25.00
C ALA A 324 -4.04 19.66 -26.02
N ASP A 325 -3.41 20.68 -26.63
CA ASP A 325 -2.35 20.49 -27.63
C ASP A 325 -1.09 19.85 -27.01
N GLU A 326 -0.71 20.26 -25.80
CA GLU A 326 0.38 19.63 -25.07
C GLU A 326 0.08 18.18 -24.74
N TRP A 327 -1.16 17.86 -24.35
CA TRP A 327 -1.58 16.49 -24.12
C TRP A 327 -1.57 15.64 -25.39
N GLU A 328 -2.03 16.18 -26.52
CA GLU A 328 -2.03 15.48 -27.81
C GLU A 328 -0.62 15.06 -28.23
N VAL A 329 0.40 15.86 -27.90
CA VAL A 329 1.80 15.46 -28.09
C VAL A 329 2.26 14.49 -26.99
N SER A 330 1.96 14.80 -25.73
CA SER A 330 2.46 14.06 -24.57
C SER A 330 1.99 12.59 -24.54
N LYS A 331 0.76 12.31 -24.96
CA LYS A 331 0.17 10.96 -24.94
C LYS A 331 0.81 9.97 -25.92
N HIS A 332 1.68 10.45 -26.81
CA HIS A 332 2.43 9.66 -27.78
C HIS A 332 3.90 9.45 -27.40
N LEU A 333 4.35 9.97 -26.25
CA LEU A 333 5.68 9.68 -25.72
C LEU A 333 5.86 8.19 -25.43
N ASP A 334 7.07 7.67 -25.59
CA ASP A 334 7.36 6.23 -25.59
C ASP A 334 7.22 5.54 -24.21
N ALA A 335 7.21 6.30 -23.11
CA ALA A 335 7.17 5.69 -21.79
C ALA A 335 5.93 4.77 -21.61
N PRO A 336 6.08 3.56 -21.02
CA PRO A 336 5.01 2.57 -20.89
C PRO A 336 3.75 2.99 -20.14
N HIS A 337 3.83 4.02 -19.31
CA HIS A 337 2.76 4.47 -18.43
C HIS A 337 2.60 5.97 -18.49
N ALA A 338 1.35 6.44 -18.54
CA ALA A 338 1.02 7.84 -18.34
C ALA A 338 0.63 8.11 -16.89
N VAL A 339 0.77 9.36 -16.50
CA VAL A 339 0.24 9.89 -15.25
C VAL A 339 -0.74 11.02 -15.57
N LEU A 340 -1.94 10.95 -14.99
CA LEU A 340 -2.91 12.04 -15.03
C LEU A 340 -3.14 12.52 -13.61
N GLU A 341 -3.04 13.83 -13.41
CA GLU A 341 -3.04 14.45 -12.10
C GLU A 341 -4.05 15.59 -12.04
N SER A 342 -4.65 15.73 -10.88
CA SER A 342 -5.56 16.80 -10.48
C SER A 342 -5.22 17.24 -9.06
N GLU A 343 -6.00 18.12 -8.45
CA GLU A 343 -5.79 18.51 -7.05
C GLU A 343 -6.05 17.35 -6.10
N ARG A 344 -7.02 16.48 -6.41
CA ARG A 344 -7.45 15.40 -5.50
C ARG A 344 -7.04 13.99 -5.90
N VAL A 345 -6.75 13.75 -7.18
CA VAL A 345 -6.56 12.40 -7.73
C VAL A 345 -5.35 12.33 -8.65
N VAL A 346 -4.60 11.23 -8.55
CA VAL A 346 -3.57 10.81 -9.50
C VAL A 346 -3.94 9.45 -10.09
N ILE A 347 -3.89 9.32 -11.41
CA ILE A 347 -4.10 8.07 -12.13
C ILE A 347 -2.81 7.65 -12.78
N VAL A 348 -2.45 6.36 -12.62
CA VAL A 348 -1.37 5.74 -13.39
C VAL A 348 -1.93 4.59 -14.21
N SER A 349 -1.78 4.67 -15.51
CA SER A 349 -2.34 3.72 -16.48
C SER A 349 -1.37 3.46 -17.63
N ARG A 350 -1.53 2.32 -18.32
CA ARG A 350 -0.67 1.99 -19.45
C ARG A 350 -0.87 2.96 -20.60
N ASN A 351 0.24 3.43 -21.17
CA ASN A 351 0.23 4.47 -22.19
C ASN A 351 -0.60 4.10 -23.43
N LYS A 352 -0.57 2.84 -23.87
CA LYS A 352 -1.41 2.34 -24.97
C LYS A 352 -2.91 2.60 -24.80
N GLU A 353 -3.40 2.72 -23.56
CA GLU A 353 -4.78 3.08 -23.27
C GLU A 353 -4.97 4.60 -23.24
N ASN A 354 -3.98 5.32 -22.69
CA ASN A 354 -4.02 6.77 -22.49
C ASN A 354 -3.88 7.56 -23.79
N ALA A 355 -3.16 7.02 -24.78
CA ALA A 355 -3.09 7.58 -26.14
C ALA A 355 -4.48 7.80 -26.77
N ARG A 356 -5.52 7.18 -26.22
CA ARG A 356 -6.92 7.27 -26.65
C ARG A 356 -7.79 8.12 -25.72
N ILE A 357 -7.23 8.88 -24.78
CA ILE A 357 -7.98 9.84 -23.96
C ILE A 357 -8.14 11.13 -24.76
N PRO A 358 -9.33 11.42 -25.33
CA PRO A 358 -9.54 12.67 -26.06
C PRO A 358 -9.68 13.88 -25.12
N PHE A 359 -10.21 13.68 -23.91
CA PHE A 359 -10.58 14.77 -23.00
C PHE A 359 -10.07 14.47 -21.57
N PRO A 360 -8.76 14.63 -21.31
CA PRO A 360 -8.18 14.34 -19.99
C PRO A 360 -8.67 15.28 -18.89
N GLU A 361 -8.93 16.55 -19.21
CA GLU A 361 -9.50 17.54 -18.29
C GLU A 361 -10.86 17.09 -17.75
N GLU A 362 -11.76 16.68 -18.65
CA GLU A 362 -13.08 16.18 -18.28
C GLU A 362 -12.97 14.88 -17.47
N LEU A 363 -12.11 13.94 -17.89
CA LEU A 363 -11.89 12.69 -17.16
C LEU A 363 -11.44 12.96 -15.71
N MET A 364 -10.47 13.84 -15.51
CA MET A 364 -9.96 14.16 -14.18
C MET A 364 -10.98 14.92 -13.35
N SER A 365 -11.73 15.85 -13.94
CA SER A 365 -12.83 16.55 -13.26
C SER A 365 -13.89 15.58 -12.71
N ARG A 366 -14.23 14.52 -13.46
CA ARG A 366 -15.19 13.49 -13.00
C ARG A 366 -14.65 12.68 -11.82
N TYR A 367 -13.34 12.41 -11.79
CA TYR A 367 -12.72 11.76 -10.62
C TYR A 367 -12.71 12.67 -9.39
N GLU A 368 -12.47 13.97 -9.56
CA GLU A 368 -12.55 14.93 -8.45
C GLU A 368 -13.98 15.05 -7.90
N GLU A 369 -14.99 15.12 -8.76
CA GLU A 369 -16.41 15.13 -8.35
C GLU A 369 -16.78 13.90 -7.50
N VAL A 370 -16.29 12.72 -7.87
CA VAL A 370 -16.48 11.50 -7.06
C VAL A 370 -15.84 11.64 -5.68
N VAL A 371 -14.62 12.18 -5.60
CA VAL A 371 -13.95 12.42 -4.32
C VAL A 371 -14.70 13.47 -3.49
N ASP A 372 -15.29 14.49 -4.11
CA ASP A 372 -16.11 15.49 -3.43
C ASP A 372 -17.35 14.89 -2.79
N HIS A 373 -18.06 14.02 -3.50
CA HIS A 373 -19.19 13.31 -2.91
C HIS A 373 -18.78 12.37 -1.77
N LEU A 374 -17.59 11.76 -1.85
CA LEU A 374 -17.07 10.97 -0.72
C LEU A 374 -16.76 11.86 0.48
N ASN A 375 -16.11 13.00 0.27
CA ASN A 375 -15.81 13.96 1.31
C ASN A 375 -17.08 14.50 1.98
N ASP A 376 -18.09 14.80 1.17
CA ASP A 376 -19.39 15.28 1.61
C ASP A 376 -20.10 14.23 2.49
N LEU A 377 -20.25 12.97 2.05
CA LEU A 377 -20.86 11.94 2.92
C LEU A 377 -20.03 11.65 4.18
N ALA A 378 -18.71 11.75 4.08
CA ALA A 378 -17.84 11.66 5.25
C ALA A 378 -18.01 12.83 6.23
N GLY A 379 -18.75 13.88 5.84
CA GLY A 379 -19.08 15.02 6.68
C GLY A 379 -17.90 15.96 6.89
N PHE A 380 -16.94 16.00 5.97
CA PHE A 380 -15.89 17.02 6.01
C PHE A 380 -16.45 18.40 5.69
N SER A 381 -15.84 19.43 6.25
CA SER A 381 -16.20 20.85 6.10
C SER A 381 -14.95 21.71 6.19
N ASP A 382 -15.09 23.04 6.09
CA ASP A 382 -13.94 23.94 6.20
C ASP A 382 -13.25 23.85 7.58
N ASP A 383 -14.04 23.64 8.65
CA ASP A 383 -13.55 23.47 10.03
C ASP A 383 -13.03 22.05 10.35
N ASP A 384 -13.39 21.05 9.53
CA ASP A 384 -12.92 19.66 9.61
C ASP A 384 -12.58 19.19 8.19
N PRO A 385 -11.45 19.64 7.62
CA PRO A 385 -11.16 19.45 6.21
C PRO A 385 -10.85 17.99 5.85
N PRO A 386 -11.04 17.60 4.57
CA PRO A 386 -10.69 16.27 4.10
C PRO A 386 -9.17 16.02 4.15
N PRO A 387 -8.72 14.76 3.95
CA PRO A 387 -7.29 14.46 3.86
C PRO A 387 -6.60 15.33 2.79
N ARG A 388 -5.44 15.87 3.12
CA ARG A 388 -4.68 16.81 2.27
C ARG A 388 -4.08 16.17 1.00
N GLY A 389 -3.83 14.87 1.04
CA GLY A 389 -3.09 14.17 -0.02
C GLY A 389 -3.99 13.70 -1.16
N LYS A 390 -3.38 13.39 -2.31
CA LYS A 390 -4.09 12.93 -3.50
C LYS A 390 -4.41 11.44 -3.42
N TYR A 391 -5.60 11.01 -3.85
CA TYR A 391 -5.90 9.59 -4.03
C TYR A 391 -5.18 9.05 -5.28
N TRP A 392 -4.37 8.01 -5.10
CA TRP A 392 -3.68 7.34 -6.22
C TRP A 392 -4.49 6.13 -6.68
N LEU A 393 -4.94 6.15 -7.93
CA LEU A 393 -5.69 5.08 -8.58
C LEU A 393 -4.84 4.45 -9.69
N ILE A 394 -4.50 3.17 -9.53
CA ILE A 394 -3.46 2.53 -10.34
C ILE A 394 -4.03 1.38 -11.13
N ASN A 395 -3.83 1.40 -12.45
CA ASN A 395 -4.11 0.26 -13.29
C ASN A 395 -2.95 -0.73 -13.26
N ASP A 396 -3.25 -1.95 -12.83
CA ASP A 396 -2.35 -3.08 -12.81
C ASP A 396 -2.82 -4.15 -13.83
N LEU A 397 -1.88 -4.92 -14.39
CA LEU A 397 -2.21 -6.12 -15.16
C LEU A 397 -2.84 -7.21 -14.26
N GLN A 398 -2.45 -7.26 -12.99
CA GLN A 398 -3.04 -8.15 -11.98
C GLN A 398 -2.81 -7.59 -10.57
N VAL A 399 -3.92 -7.37 -9.86
CA VAL A 399 -3.91 -7.06 -8.43
C VAL A 399 -3.85 -8.32 -7.56
N SER A 400 -3.51 -8.17 -6.29
CA SER A 400 -3.35 -9.23 -5.30
C SER A 400 -4.69 -9.75 -4.75
N ARG A 401 -5.75 -8.94 -4.82
CA ARG A 401 -7.09 -9.24 -4.27
C ARG A 401 -8.19 -8.73 -5.20
N GLY A 402 -9.23 -9.54 -5.38
CA GLY A 402 -10.40 -9.17 -6.18
C GLY A 402 -10.07 -8.81 -7.64
N SER A 403 -10.89 -7.93 -8.22
CA SER A 403 -10.59 -7.21 -9.47
C SER A 403 -10.10 -5.80 -9.22
N ALA A 404 -10.31 -5.28 -8.02
CA ALA A 404 -9.78 -4.05 -7.49
C ALA A 404 -9.67 -4.17 -5.96
N HIS A 405 -8.93 -3.25 -5.34
CA HIS A 405 -8.99 -3.06 -3.90
C HIS A 405 -8.67 -1.60 -3.52
N ALA A 406 -9.30 -1.17 -2.44
CA ALA A 406 -9.02 0.06 -1.72
C ALA A 406 -7.61 0.10 -1.11
N GLY A 407 -7.25 1.25 -0.57
CA GLY A 407 -5.96 1.51 0.07
C GLY A 407 -5.25 2.72 -0.53
N PHE A 408 -3.96 2.80 -0.23
CA PHE A 408 -3.05 3.76 -0.84
C PHE A 408 -1.84 3.03 -1.45
N PRO A 409 -1.76 2.91 -2.78
CA PRO A 409 -2.78 3.30 -3.75
C PRO A 409 -4.02 2.38 -3.75
N ALA A 410 -5.13 2.86 -4.31
CA ALA A 410 -6.23 2.01 -4.75
C ALA A 410 -5.84 1.38 -6.10
N MET A 411 -5.95 0.05 -6.22
CA MET A 411 -5.43 -0.66 -7.40
C MET A 411 -6.56 -1.38 -8.14
N PHE A 412 -6.55 -1.29 -9.47
CA PHE A 412 -7.59 -1.80 -10.34
C PHE A 412 -6.98 -2.67 -11.43
N THR A 413 -7.52 -3.89 -11.61
CA THR A 413 -7.15 -4.72 -12.77
C THR A 413 -7.62 -4.04 -14.05
N GLN A 414 -6.67 -3.65 -14.89
CA GLN A 414 -6.95 -2.86 -16.09
C GLN A 414 -7.96 -3.53 -17.02
N SER A 415 -7.89 -4.86 -17.20
CA SER A 415 -8.80 -5.59 -18.09
C SER A 415 -10.25 -5.61 -17.60
N ILE A 416 -10.50 -5.25 -16.35
CA ILE A 416 -11.85 -5.15 -15.78
C ILE A 416 -12.27 -3.69 -15.76
N ARG A 417 -11.38 -2.80 -15.34
CA ARG A 417 -11.65 -1.38 -15.16
C ARG A 417 -10.45 -0.57 -15.64
N ASN A 418 -10.55 -0.03 -16.84
CA ASN A 418 -9.59 0.92 -17.37
C ASN A 418 -9.89 2.32 -16.84
N LEU A 419 -8.99 2.87 -16.03
CA LEU A 419 -9.14 4.18 -15.39
C LEU A 419 -9.04 5.34 -16.39
N ALA A 420 -8.52 5.08 -17.59
CA ALA A 420 -8.41 6.04 -18.68
C ALA A 420 -9.71 6.23 -19.49
N VAL A 421 -10.78 5.52 -19.15
CA VAL A 421 -12.06 5.61 -19.88
C VAL A 421 -12.97 6.66 -19.21
N ALA A 422 -13.50 7.59 -20.02
CA ALA A 422 -14.31 8.73 -19.59
C ALA A 422 -15.41 8.38 -18.56
N ASN A 423 -16.08 7.23 -18.72
CA ASN A 423 -17.19 6.82 -17.85
C ASN A 423 -16.78 5.92 -16.67
N THR A 424 -15.51 5.52 -16.58
CA THR A 424 -15.01 4.73 -15.44
C THR A 424 -15.18 5.42 -14.08
N PRO A 425 -14.94 6.74 -13.92
CA PRO A 425 -15.18 7.44 -12.65
C PRO A 425 -16.58 7.17 -12.08
N TYR A 426 -17.60 7.07 -12.94
CA TYR A 426 -18.99 6.87 -12.57
C TYR A 426 -19.42 5.40 -12.48
N HIS A 427 -18.47 4.47 -12.45
CA HIS A 427 -18.78 3.08 -12.24
C HIS A 427 -18.89 2.77 -10.74
N TRP A 428 -19.93 2.04 -10.30
CA TRP A 428 -20.17 1.66 -8.90
C TRP A 428 -18.92 1.18 -8.16
N GLY A 429 -18.18 0.27 -8.79
CA GLY A 429 -16.97 -0.27 -8.19
C GLY A 429 -15.81 0.73 -8.07
N VAL A 430 -15.86 1.97 -8.59
CA VAL A 430 -14.87 3.02 -8.28
C VAL A 430 -15.26 3.62 -6.94
N TRP A 431 -16.52 4.01 -6.82
CA TRP A 431 -17.11 4.56 -5.61
C TRP A 431 -16.99 3.60 -4.43
N HIS A 432 -17.20 2.30 -4.68
CA HIS A 432 -17.04 1.26 -3.68
C HIS A 432 -15.59 1.17 -3.17
N GLU A 433 -14.60 1.07 -4.06
CA GLU A 433 -13.21 0.93 -3.65
C GLU A 433 -12.65 2.20 -2.99
N LEU A 434 -13.05 3.39 -3.47
CA LEU A 434 -12.69 4.62 -2.79
C LEU A 434 -13.45 4.78 -1.47
N GLY A 435 -14.73 4.40 -1.42
CA GLY A 435 -15.55 4.44 -0.20
C GLY A 435 -14.98 3.59 0.93
N HIS A 436 -14.32 2.47 0.62
CA HIS A 436 -13.59 1.68 1.62
C HIS A 436 -12.51 2.51 2.33
N ASN A 437 -11.86 3.46 1.63
CA ASN A 437 -10.89 4.34 2.27
C ASN A 437 -11.54 5.30 3.28
N TYR A 438 -12.82 5.66 3.11
CA TYR A 438 -13.57 6.56 3.99
C TYR A 438 -14.26 5.87 5.17
N GLN A 439 -14.27 4.53 5.20
CA GLN A 439 -14.86 3.80 6.31
C GLN A 439 -14.10 4.05 7.62
N GLN A 440 -14.85 4.38 8.68
CA GLN A 440 -14.34 4.43 10.05
C GLN A 440 -14.27 3.04 10.69
N ALA A 441 -13.49 2.19 10.03
CA ALA A 441 -13.44 0.74 10.12
C ALA A 441 -13.71 0.18 11.53
N ARG A 442 -12.72 0.31 12.43
CA ARG A 442 -12.75 -0.27 13.78
C ARG A 442 -13.62 0.50 14.77
N PHE A 443 -14.23 1.62 14.36
CA PHE A 443 -14.97 2.50 15.27
C PHE A 443 -16.47 2.25 15.20
N TRP A 444 -17.01 2.04 13.99
CA TRP A 444 -18.41 1.64 13.85
C TRP A 444 -18.70 0.88 12.56
N SER A 445 -18.05 1.23 11.45
CA SER A 445 -18.53 0.81 10.12
C SER A 445 -18.34 -0.70 9.86
N HIS A 446 -17.28 -1.33 10.38
CA HIS A 446 -17.09 -2.78 10.24
C HIS A 446 -18.07 -3.59 11.09
N THR A 447 -18.56 -3.04 12.20
CA THR A 447 -19.61 -3.65 13.05
C THR A 447 -20.87 -3.92 12.26
N PHE A 448 -21.18 -3.03 11.32
CA PHE A 448 -22.33 -3.11 10.40
C PHE A 448 -21.97 -3.74 9.04
N GLY A 449 -20.76 -4.28 8.90
CA GLY A 449 -20.25 -4.98 7.72
C GLY A 449 -19.44 -4.08 6.81
N SER A 450 -18.18 -4.43 6.54
CA SER A 450 -17.29 -3.67 5.65
C SER A 450 -17.86 -3.55 4.23
N GLU A 451 -18.35 -4.65 3.67
CA GLU A 451 -18.98 -4.69 2.33
C GLU A 451 -20.39 -4.08 2.31
N SER A 452 -20.96 -3.77 3.48
CA SER A 452 -22.26 -3.11 3.61
C SER A 452 -22.08 -1.61 3.70
N THR A 453 -21.37 -1.13 4.72
CA THR A 453 -21.23 0.31 5.00
C THR A 453 -20.43 1.07 3.94
N VAL A 454 -19.53 0.41 3.22
CA VAL A 454 -18.88 0.99 2.04
C VAL A 454 -19.89 1.43 0.98
N ASN A 455 -20.99 0.68 0.84
CA ASN A 455 -22.00 0.98 -0.15
C ASN A 455 -22.92 2.14 0.25
N LEU A 456 -22.83 2.69 1.47
CA LEU A 456 -23.43 4.00 1.78
C LEU A 456 -22.83 5.09 0.89
N PHE A 457 -21.51 5.11 0.74
CA PHE A 457 -20.80 6.03 -0.14
C PHE A 457 -21.20 5.83 -1.61
N ALA A 458 -21.27 4.58 -2.08
CA ALA A 458 -21.66 4.28 -3.45
C ALA A 458 -23.13 4.65 -3.73
N LEU A 459 -24.05 4.40 -2.79
CA LEU A 459 -25.45 4.83 -2.90
C LEU A 459 -25.57 6.35 -2.88
N TYR A 460 -24.82 7.04 -2.02
CA TYR A 460 -24.81 8.50 -1.97
C TYR A 460 -24.42 9.12 -3.30
N ILE A 461 -23.30 8.67 -3.87
CA ILE A 461 -22.83 9.14 -5.17
C ILE A 461 -23.86 8.84 -6.26
N GLN A 462 -24.46 7.65 -6.24
CA GLN A 462 -25.50 7.29 -7.20
C GLN A 462 -26.74 8.20 -7.10
N GLU A 463 -27.16 8.52 -5.87
CA GLU A 463 -28.29 9.40 -5.62
C GLU A 463 -27.96 10.83 -6.08
N LYS A 464 -26.78 11.36 -5.75
CA LYS A 464 -26.37 12.72 -6.12
C LYS A 464 -26.16 12.93 -7.62
N LEU A 465 -25.54 11.97 -8.30
CA LEU A 465 -25.24 12.10 -9.73
C LEU A 465 -26.42 11.70 -10.63
N PHE A 466 -27.24 10.74 -10.21
CA PHE A 466 -28.22 10.12 -11.10
C PHE A 466 -29.64 10.05 -10.55
N ASN A 467 -29.89 10.54 -9.33
CA ASN A 467 -31.17 10.43 -8.63
C ASN A 467 -31.71 8.99 -8.65
N ARG A 468 -30.85 8.02 -8.34
CA ARG A 468 -31.15 6.59 -8.36
C ARG A 468 -30.73 5.92 -7.06
N ASP A 469 -31.48 4.88 -6.70
CA ASP A 469 -31.16 3.99 -5.57
C ASP A 469 -31.10 2.53 -6.08
N ARG A 470 -29.91 1.94 -6.02
CA ARG A 470 -29.67 0.55 -6.42
C ARG A 470 -30.52 -0.44 -5.62
N LEU A 471 -30.69 -0.23 -4.32
CA LEU A 471 -31.47 -1.12 -3.47
C LEU A 471 -32.95 -1.10 -3.86
N LYS A 472 -33.48 0.07 -4.21
CA LYS A 472 -34.85 0.20 -4.74
C LYS A 472 -34.98 -0.50 -6.09
N ASN A 473 -34.06 -0.22 -7.02
CA ASN A 473 -34.07 -0.81 -8.37
C ASN A 473 -33.98 -2.35 -8.35
N SER A 474 -33.32 -2.93 -7.35
CA SER A 474 -33.19 -4.39 -7.19
C SER A 474 -34.19 -5.00 -6.19
N LYS A 475 -35.22 -4.26 -5.76
CA LYS A 475 -36.23 -4.69 -4.77
C LYS A 475 -35.65 -5.16 -3.42
N CYS A 476 -34.42 -4.74 -3.10
CA CYS A 476 -33.70 -5.25 -1.93
C CYS A 476 -34.38 -4.84 -0.62
N TYR A 477 -35.00 -3.66 -0.55
CA TYR A 477 -35.76 -3.23 0.62
C TYR A 477 -36.92 -4.19 0.92
N LEU A 478 -37.80 -4.43 -0.06
CA LEU A 478 -38.95 -5.32 0.08
C LEU A 478 -38.56 -6.76 0.43
N ASP A 479 -37.57 -7.31 -0.27
CA ASP A 479 -37.12 -8.68 -0.05
C ASP A 479 -36.48 -8.85 1.33
N THR A 480 -35.73 -7.84 1.79
CA THR A 480 -35.13 -7.86 3.12
C THR A 480 -36.18 -7.68 4.21
N ALA A 481 -37.16 -6.80 4.03
CA ALA A 481 -38.27 -6.61 4.97
C ALA A 481 -39.02 -7.94 5.20
N LYS A 482 -39.36 -8.65 4.13
CA LYS A 482 -39.99 -9.98 4.21
C LYS A 482 -39.11 -11.00 4.93
N ALA A 483 -37.80 -10.99 4.68
CA ALA A 483 -36.88 -11.89 5.35
C ALA A 483 -36.77 -11.59 6.85
N VAL A 484 -36.76 -10.32 7.25
CA VAL A 484 -36.77 -9.90 8.67
C VAL A 484 -38.08 -10.32 9.34
N ASP A 485 -39.22 -10.15 8.67
CA ASP A 485 -40.52 -10.65 9.17
C ASP A 485 -40.52 -12.18 9.37
N GLN A 486 -39.69 -12.91 8.62
CA GLN A 486 -39.49 -14.36 8.73
C GLN A 486 -38.35 -14.75 9.70
N GLY A 487 -37.78 -13.79 10.43
CA GLY A 487 -36.79 -14.04 11.47
C GLY A 487 -35.33 -13.84 11.07
N LEU A 488 -35.04 -13.20 9.92
CA LEU A 488 -33.67 -12.82 9.57
C LEU A 488 -33.12 -11.79 10.58
N ALA A 489 -32.07 -12.18 11.32
CA ALA A 489 -31.33 -11.26 12.18
C ALA A 489 -30.19 -10.57 11.41
N PHE A 490 -29.78 -9.38 11.84
CA PHE A 490 -28.71 -8.59 11.23
C PHE A 490 -27.40 -9.37 11.07
N LYS A 491 -27.05 -10.18 12.06
CA LYS A 491 -25.83 -10.99 12.07
C LYS A 491 -25.82 -12.03 10.93
N ASP A 492 -26.97 -12.50 10.49
CA ASP A 492 -27.14 -13.55 9.49
C ASP A 492 -27.37 -12.98 8.07
N GLY A 493 -27.67 -11.68 7.97
CA GLY A 493 -27.85 -10.98 6.70
C GLY A 493 -26.57 -10.86 5.86
N ASN A 494 -26.73 -10.91 4.54
CA ASN A 494 -25.67 -10.58 3.59
C ASN A 494 -25.37 -9.06 3.55
N CYS A 495 -24.38 -8.63 2.75
CA CYS A 495 -23.97 -7.22 2.73
C CYS A 495 -25.08 -6.24 2.31
N TRP A 496 -25.95 -6.64 1.38
CA TRP A 496 -27.07 -5.82 0.93
C TRP A 496 -28.19 -5.75 1.98
N GLN A 497 -28.52 -6.88 2.61
CA GLN A 497 -29.52 -6.93 3.68
C GLN A 497 -29.09 -6.10 4.90
N ARG A 498 -27.80 -6.16 5.28
CA ARG A 498 -27.26 -5.31 6.35
C ARG A 498 -27.23 -3.84 5.97
N LEU A 499 -27.04 -3.51 4.71
CA LEU A 499 -27.13 -2.13 4.22
C LEU A 499 -28.56 -1.59 4.29
N VAL A 500 -29.57 -2.44 4.00
CA VAL A 500 -30.98 -2.08 4.12
C VAL A 500 -31.32 -1.57 5.52
N PHE A 501 -30.81 -2.19 6.59
CA PHE A 501 -31.01 -1.70 7.97
C PHE A 501 -30.62 -0.23 8.16
N LEU A 502 -29.48 0.20 7.61
CA LEU A 502 -29.04 1.60 7.73
C LEU A 502 -29.87 2.52 6.83
N MET A 503 -30.22 2.04 5.63
CA MET A 503 -30.97 2.83 4.65
C MET A 503 -32.45 2.98 4.99
N GLU A 504 -33.08 2.02 5.68
CA GLU A 504 -34.48 2.17 6.11
C GLU A 504 -34.64 3.25 7.19
N ILE A 505 -33.65 3.41 8.08
CA ILE A 505 -33.63 4.54 9.04
C ILE A 505 -33.55 5.86 8.27
N LYS A 506 -32.64 5.98 7.30
CA LYS A 506 -32.53 7.17 6.44
C LYS A 506 -33.86 7.51 5.76
N HIS A 507 -34.56 6.51 5.22
CA HIS A 507 -35.81 6.72 4.49
C HIS A 507 -37.00 7.02 5.40
N ALA A 508 -37.02 6.49 6.62
CA ALA A 508 -38.04 6.81 7.61
C ALA A 508 -37.94 8.25 8.15
N PHE A 509 -36.75 8.84 8.11
CA PHE A 509 -36.47 10.21 8.59
C PHE A 509 -35.87 11.08 7.47
N PRO A 510 -36.61 11.36 6.38
CA PRO A 510 -36.09 12.02 5.20
C PRO A 510 -35.59 13.46 5.44
N GLU A 511 -36.10 14.16 6.45
CA GLU A 511 -35.65 15.48 6.89
C GLU A 511 -34.20 15.48 7.39
N HIS A 512 -33.74 14.33 7.92
CA HIS A 512 -32.35 14.11 8.30
C HIS A 512 -31.58 13.44 7.16
N GLY A 513 -32.16 12.40 6.54
CA GLY A 513 -31.60 11.75 5.36
C GLY A 513 -30.13 11.37 5.53
N TRP A 514 -29.26 11.82 4.62
CA TRP A 514 -27.82 11.54 4.66
C TRP A 514 -27.07 12.24 5.81
N GLU A 515 -27.68 13.25 6.44
CA GLU A 515 -27.07 14.00 7.54
C GLU A 515 -26.77 13.11 8.75
N MET A 516 -27.58 12.08 8.99
CA MET A 516 -27.33 11.11 10.06
C MET A 516 -25.96 10.43 9.95
N PHE A 517 -25.51 10.15 8.72
CA PHE A 517 -24.21 9.52 8.47
C PHE A 517 -23.08 10.55 8.50
N ARG A 518 -23.30 11.76 7.98
CA ARG A 518 -22.34 12.86 8.11
C ARG A 518 -22.06 13.16 9.57
N GLN A 519 -23.10 13.27 10.39
CA GLN A 519 -22.97 13.52 11.82
C GLN A 519 -22.26 12.35 12.52
N LEU A 520 -22.64 11.10 12.24
CA LEU A 520 -21.96 9.92 12.80
C LEU A 520 -20.46 9.90 12.46
N ASN A 521 -20.10 10.28 11.23
CA ASN A 521 -18.71 10.36 10.81
C ASN A 521 -17.95 11.48 11.54
N ARG A 522 -18.53 12.68 11.64
CA ARG A 522 -17.96 13.83 12.38
C ARG A 522 -17.78 13.52 13.86
N THR A 523 -18.81 13.00 14.53
CA THR A 523 -18.74 12.68 15.96
C THR A 523 -17.69 11.61 16.24
N THR A 524 -17.50 10.67 15.32
CA THR A 524 -16.46 9.63 15.46
C THR A 524 -15.05 10.21 15.30
N ARG A 525 -14.85 11.17 14.37
CA ARG A 525 -13.56 11.88 14.25
C ARG A 525 -13.28 12.78 15.44
N ALA A 526 -14.32 13.38 16.02
CA ALA A 526 -14.22 14.25 17.18
C ALA A 526 -13.93 13.51 18.50
N LEU A 527 -14.07 12.18 18.55
CA LEU A 527 -13.77 11.41 19.75
C LEU A 527 -12.32 11.60 20.22
N PRO A 528 -12.10 11.91 21.51
CA PRO A 528 -10.80 11.82 22.15
C PRO A 528 -10.10 10.47 21.91
N HIS A 529 -8.77 10.45 21.96
CA HIS A 529 -8.01 9.26 21.57
C HIS A 529 -8.37 8.04 22.43
N ASP A 530 -8.43 8.20 23.74
CA ASP A 530 -8.78 7.18 24.72
C ASP A 530 -10.21 6.67 24.54
N GLU A 531 -11.18 7.57 24.34
CA GLU A 531 -12.57 7.19 24.04
C GLU A 531 -12.68 6.40 22.73
N ALA A 532 -11.99 6.84 21.68
CA ALA A 532 -11.97 6.14 20.41
C ALA A 532 -11.30 4.75 20.50
N GLN A 533 -10.26 4.60 21.32
CA GLN A 533 -9.65 3.29 21.58
C GLN A 533 -10.61 2.40 22.35
N HIS A 534 -11.27 2.92 23.38
CA HIS A 534 -12.29 2.19 24.14
C HIS A 534 -13.44 1.74 23.23
N LEU A 535 -13.99 2.64 22.39
CA LEU A 535 -15.00 2.29 21.40
C LEU A 535 -14.52 1.17 20.45
N SER A 536 -13.27 1.23 20.01
CA SER A 536 -12.72 0.22 19.09
C SER A 536 -12.44 -1.14 19.72
N SER A 537 -12.51 -1.24 21.05
CA SER A 537 -12.16 -2.47 21.79
C SER A 537 -13.28 -3.51 21.85
N ASP A 538 -14.54 -3.11 21.65
CA ASP A 538 -15.70 -3.99 21.79
C ASP A 538 -16.79 -3.67 20.76
N ARG A 539 -17.25 -4.71 20.04
CA ARG A 539 -18.35 -4.61 19.09
C ARG A 539 -19.66 -4.13 19.72
N LYS A 540 -19.93 -4.48 20.98
CA LYS A 540 -21.11 -4.06 21.72
C LYS A 540 -21.13 -2.55 21.96
N LEU A 541 -19.96 -1.96 22.27
CA LEU A 541 -19.79 -0.51 22.40
C LEU A 541 -20.02 0.20 21.07
N GLN A 542 -19.60 -0.41 19.96
CA GLN A 542 -19.79 0.14 18.60
C GLN A 542 -21.28 0.16 18.21
N VAL A 543 -22.03 -0.91 18.53
CA VAL A 543 -23.49 -0.94 18.34
C VAL A 543 -24.18 0.13 19.19
N ASP A 544 -23.81 0.24 20.47
CA ASP A 544 -24.35 1.27 21.37
C ASP A 544 -24.04 2.68 20.86
N TYR A 545 -22.82 2.92 20.39
CA TYR A 545 -22.40 4.20 19.86
C TYR A 545 -23.23 4.61 18.64
N VAL A 546 -23.45 3.69 17.69
CA VAL A 546 -24.28 3.97 16.51
C VAL A 546 -25.73 4.19 16.92
N TYR A 547 -26.31 3.33 17.76
CA TYR A 547 -27.66 3.53 18.29
C TYR A 547 -27.84 4.93 18.89
N LYS A 548 -26.95 5.33 19.80
CA LYS A 548 -27.03 6.64 20.46
C LYS A 548 -26.91 7.80 19.48
N ASN A 549 -25.96 7.75 18.55
CA ASN A 549 -25.74 8.85 17.60
C ASN A 549 -26.87 8.95 16.58
N LEU A 550 -27.35 7.81 16.06
CA LEU A 550 -28.47 7.82 15.11
C LEU A 550 -29.74 8.31 15.80
N SER A 551 -30.10 7.77 16.98
CA SER A 551 -31.28 8.21 17.74
C SER A 551 -31.26 9.71 18.06
N LYS A 552 -30.11 10.24 18.50
CA LYS A 552 -29.92 11.67 18.75
C LYS A 552 -30.07 12.50 17.48
N THR A 553 -29.55 12.02 16.35
CA THR A 553 -29.56 12.78 15.10
C THR A 553 -30.94 12.81 14.44
N VAL A 554 -31.67 11.70 14.47
CA VAL A 554 -33.04 11.61 13.92
C VAL A 554 -34.13 12.01 14.91
N ASN A 555 -33.73 12.45 16.11
CA ASN A 555 -34.61 12.88 17.19
C ASN A 555 -35.71 11.86 17.57
N GLN A 556 -35.37 10.57 17.53
CA GLN A 556 -36.26 9.45 17.89
C GLN A 556 -35.46 8.34 18.56
N ASP A 557 -36.04 7.66 19.54
CA ASP A 557 -35.48 6.44 20.13
C ASP A 557 -35.68 5.25 19.18
N LEU A 558 -34.57 4.81 18.55
CA LEU A 558 -34.53 3.70 17.59
C LEU A 558 -34.50 2.30 18.23
N ILE A 559 -34.71 2.17 19.54
CA ILE A 559 -34.48 0.91 20.26
C ILE A 559 -35.31 -0.25 19.69
N LEU A 560 -36.56 0.02 19.31
CA LEU A 560 -37.48 -0.98 18.77
C LEU A 560 -37.00 -1.50 17.40
N THR A 561 -36.46 -0.62 16.55
CA THR A 561 -35.89 -1.00 15.26
C THR A 561 -34.63 -1.85 15.45
N PHE A 562 -33.73 -1.46 16.36
CA PHE A 562 -32.53 -2.25 16.69
C PHE A 562 -32.92 -3.65 17.19
N GLN A 563 -33.91 -3.74 18.07
CA GLN A 563 -34.43 -5.02 18.59
C GLN A 563 -35.04 -5.88 17.47
N ARG A 564 -35.83 -5.30 16.56
CA ARG A 564 -36.40 -6.02 15.41
C ARG A 564 -35.34 -6.68 14.55
N TRP A 565 -34.20 -6.01 14.36
CA TRP A 565 -33.06 -6.54 13.61
C TRP A 565 -32.13 -7.45 14.42
N GLY A 566 -32.45 -7.73 15.69
CA GLY A 566 -31.64 -8.57 16.57
C GLY A 566 -30.31 -7.92 17.00
N LEU A 567 -30.24 -6.58 16.96
CA LEU A 567 -29.09 -5.82 17.47
C LEU A 567 -29.31 -5.48 18.93
N ASN A 568 -28.52 -6.11 19.81
CA ASN A 568 -28.62 -5.86 21.24
C ASN A 568 -27.94 -4.54 21.61
N VAL A 569 -28.69 -3.63 22.23
CA VAL A 569 -28.23 -2.36 22.81
C VAL A 569 -28.11 -2.52 24.33
N SER A 570 -27.05 -2.01 24.96
CA SER A 570 -26.84 -2.18 26.40
C SER A 570 -27.84 -1.35 27.19
N GLN A 571 -28.16 -1.79 28.40
CA GLN A 571 -29.07 -1.05 29.29
C GLN A 571 -28.59 0.39 29.50
N LYS A 572 -27.29 0.58 29.74
CA LYS A 572 -26.68 1.92 29.88
C LYS A 572 -26.95 2.82 28.67
N ALA A 573 -26.82 2.29 27.45
CA ALA A 573 -27.09 3.09 26.25
C ALA A 573 -28.59 3.37 26.06
N GLN A 574 -29.46 2.43 26.41
CA GLN A 574 -30.91 2.63 26.40
C GLN A 574 -31.31 3.73 27.39
N GLU A 575 -30.82 3.67 28.62
CA GLU A 575 -31.07 4.69 29.67
C GLU A 575 -30.56 6.07 29.24
N GLU A 576 -29.38 6.16 28.60
CA GLU A 576 -28.86 7.42 28.08
C GLU A 576 -29.80 8.05 27.04
N VAL A 577 -30.31 7.27 26.09
CA VAL A 577 -31.26 7.78 25.08
C VAL A 577 -32.63 8.10 25.68
N GLN A 578 -33.13 7.27 26.60
CA GLN A 578 -34.40 7.52 27.30
C GLN A 578 -34.36 8.82 28.11
N SER A 579 -33.22 9.16 28.71
CA SER A 579 -33.05 10.40 29.47
C SER A 579 -33.20 11.68 28.62
N LEU A 580 -33.13 11.56 27.29
CA LEU A 580 -33.35 12.67 26.36
C LEU A 580 -34.83 12.94 26.08
N GLY A 581 -35.75 12.07 26.53
CA GLY A 581 -37.19 12.25 26.33
C GLY A 581 -37.67 12.09 24.88
N LEU A 582 -36.90 11.38 24.04
CA LEU A 582 -37.27 11.12 22.64
C LEU A 582 -38.46 10.16 22.56
N GLU A 583 -39.37 10.41 21.62
CA GLU A 583 -40.39 9.44 21.25
C GLU A 583 -39.76 8.21 20.60
N LYS A 584 -40.38 7.04 20.75
CA LYS A 584 -39.89 5.80 20.14
C LYS A 584 -40.34 5.72 18.69
N ALA A 585 -39.37 5.50 17.80
CA ALA A 585 -39.67 5.14 16.42
C ALA A 585 -40.38 3.78 16.34
N PRO A 586 -41.21 3.53 15.30
CA PRO A 586 -41.76 2.22 15.05
C PRO A 586 -40.68 1.13 14.91
N ALA A 587 -41.00 -0.10 15.34
CA ALA A 587 -40.09 -1.23 15.20
C ALA A 587 -39.78 -1.54 13.72
N ASP A 588 -40.79 -1.43 12.85
CA ASP A 588 -40.66 -1.64 11.41
C ASP A 588 -40.58 -0.29 10.68
N LEU A 589 -39.39 0.01 10.15
CA LEU A 589 -39.12 1.18 9.30
C LEU A 589 -39.00 0.82 7.81
N SER A 590 -39.33 -0.41 7.45
CA SER A 590 -39.00 -0.94 6.12
C SER A 590 -39.75 -0.24 4.99
N VAL A 591 -39.04 0.01 3.89
CA VAL A 591 -39.62 0.47 2.63
C VAL A 591 -40.19 -0.75 1.89
N ARG A 592 -41.52 -0.82 1.78
CA ARG A 592 -42.23 -1.96 1.17
C ARG A 592 -42.83 -1.68 -0.21
N GLU A 593 -42.71 -0.45 -0.71
CA GLU A 593 -43.23 0.00 -2.02
C GLU A 593 -42.16 0.08 -3.11
#